data_AF-A0A1E1J6Y6-F1
#
_entry.id   AF-A0A1E1J6Y6-F1
#
_cell.length_a   1.000
_cell.length_b   1.000
_cell.length_c   1.000
_cell.angle_alpha   90.00
_cell.angle_beta   90.00
_cell.angle_gamma   90.00
#
_symmetry.space_group_name_H-M   'P 1'
#
loop_
_entity.id
_entity.type
_entity.pdbx_description
1 polymer ?
#
loop_
_entity_poly.entity_id
_entity_poly.type
_entity_poly.pdbx_seq_one_letter_code
_entity_poly.pdbx_strand_id
1 'polypeptide(L)'
;MWMDTGRRVWIDDILRATGLSRANTPNLYEGSEITGKLSTDVAKKWNMSRALVVGGDGENEAGAVGAGLVKPVQAMLSLGTSGVYFVVSTGFSPSVISFLLSSPPSPLP
;
A
#
# COMPACT_ATOMS: atom_id res chain seq x y z
N MET A 1 3.85 -14.39 -4.44
CA MET A 1 3.98 -13.33 -3.41
C MET A 1 3.83 -13.97 -2.04
N TRP A 2 4.54 -13.48 -1.01
CA TRP A 2 4.43 -14.01 0.38
C TRP A 2 3.12 -13.66 1.08
N MET A 3 2.42 -12.63 0.59
CA MET A 3 1.17 -12.11 1.15
C MET A 3 0.01 -12.37 0.18
N ASP A 4 -1.15 -12.66 0.74
CA ASP A 4 -2.44 -12.56 0.06
C ASP A 4 -2.89 -11.09 0.15
N THR A 5 -2.76 -10.37 -0.95
CA THR A 5 -3.10 -8.95 -1.02
C THR A 5 -4.59 -8.69 -0.82
N GLY A 6 -5.46 -9.60 -1.28
CA GLY A 6 -6.92 -9.45 -1.13
C GLY A 6 -7.37 -9.65 0.30
N ARG A 7 -6.80 -10.64 0.99
CA ARG A 7 -7.11 -10.95 2.40
C ARG A 7 -6.25 -10.19 3.41
N ARG A 8 -5.21 -9.50 2.94
CA ARG A 8 -4.26 -8.73 3.73
C ARG A 8 -3.54 -9.54 4.81
N VAL A 9 -3.12 -10.75 4.47
CA VAL A 9 -2.43 -11.67 5.40
C VAL A 9 -1.23 -12.35 4.75
N TRP A 10 -0.22 -12.69 5.55
CA TRP A 10 0.85 -13.59 5.08
C TRP A 10 0.29 -14.98 4.76
N ILE A 11 0.92 -15.68 3.80
CA ILE A 11 0.54 -17.03 3.36
C ILE A 11 1.55 -18.03 3.92
N ASP A 12 1.13 -18.85 4.88
CA ASP A 12 2.00 -19.78 5.60
C ASP A 12 2.67 -20.82 4.68
N ASP A 13 1.95 -21.28 3.66
CA ASP A 13 2.48 -22.26 2.71
C ASP A 13 3.59 -21.67 1.84
N ILE A 14 3.46 -20.41 1.43
CA ILE A 14 4.50 -19.71 0.65
C ILE A 14 5.70 -19.39 1.52
N LEU A 15 5.49 -18.96 2.77
CA LEU A 15 6.58 -18.75 3.73
C LEU A 15 7.38 -20.05 3.92
N ARG A 16 6.68 -21.16 4.20
CA ARG A 16 7.30 -22.48 4.40
C ARG A 16 8.05 -22.97 3.16
N ALA A 17 7.50 -22.75 1.97
CA ALA A 17 8.18 -23.09 0.70
C ALA A 17 9.51 -22.35 0.52
N THR A 18 9.65 -21.17 1.15
CA THR A 18 10.91 -20.40 1.17
C THR A 18 11.74 -20.61 2.44
N GLY A 19 11.41 -21.58 3.30
CA GLY A 19 12.11 -21.85 4.55
C GLY A 19 11.85 -20.81 5.65
N LEU A 20 10.78 -20.02 5.54
CA LEU A 20 10.39 -18.97 6.48
C LEU A 20 9.17 -19.38 7.30
N SER A 21 8.93 -18.63 8.38
CA SER A 21 7.74 -18.72 9.22
C SER A 21 7.18 -17.32 9.51
N ARG A 22 6.01 -17.25 10.16
CA ARG A 22 5.43 -15.98 10.63
C ARG A 22 6.36 -15.19 11.55
N ALA A 23 7.24 -15.86 12.29
CA ALA A 23 8.21 -15.19 13.16
C ALA A 23 9.26 -14.36 12.38
N ASN A 24 9.41 -14.63 11.09
CA ASN A 24 10.30 -13.88 10.19
C ASN A 24 9.61 -12.71 9.50
N THR A 25 8.30 -12.56 9.66
CA THR A 25 7.52 -11.50 9.01
C THR A 25 7.16 -10.39 9.99
N PRO A 26 7.14 -9.12 9.55
CA PRO A 26 6.60 -8.05 10.37
C PRO A 26 5.08 -8.19 10.52
N ASN A 27 4.53 -7.53 11.54
CA ASN A 27 3.10 -7.28 11.61
C ASN A 27 2.67 -6.44 10.39
N LEU A 28 1.47 -6.71 9.89
CA LEU A 28 0.84 -5.94 8.83
C LEU A 28 -0.05 -4.88 9.45
N TYR A 29 0.00 -3.66 8.90
CA TYR A 29 -0.80 -2.51 9.32
C TYR A 29 -1.36 -1.82 8.09
N GLU A 30 -2.45 -1.09 8.26
CA GLU A 30 -2.91 -0.17 7.21
C GLU A 30 -1.95 1.03 7.10
N GLY A 31 -1.78 1.59 5.90
CA GLY A 31 -0.80 2.66 5.69
C GLY A 31 -1.07 3.91 6.55
N SER A 32 -2.34 4.21 6.78
CA SER A 32 -2.79 5.33 7.63
C SER A 32 -2.84 5.00 9.13
N GLU A 33 -2.65 3.74 9.52
CA GLU A 33 -2.72 3.32 10.92
C GLU A 33 -1.50 3.85 11.70
N ILE A 34 -1.73 4.36 12.91
CA ILE A 34 -0.64 4.74 13.82
C ILE A 34 -0.02 3.46 14.39
N THR A 35 1.21 3.17 14.00
CA THR A 35 1.95 1.97 14.42
C THR A 35 2.87 2.24 15.61
N GLY A 36 3.06 3.51 15.98
CA GLY A 36 3.81 3.87 17.17
C GLY A 36 4.17 5.34 17.26
N LYS A 37 5.26 5.60 17.97
CA LYS A 37 5.86 6.93 18.12
C LYS A 37 7.35 6.82 17.93
N LEU A 38 7.98 7.89 17.45
CA LEU A 38 9.43 7.98 17.43
C LEU A 38 10.01 7.59 18.79
N SER A 39 11.09 6.81 18.79
CA SER A 39 11.79 6.49 20.03
C SER A 39 12.34 7.76 20.65
N THR A 40 12.50 7.74 21.97
CA THR A 40 13.05 8.89 22.71
C THR A 40 14.43 9.29 22.17
N ASP A 41 15.27 8.31 21.83
CA ASP A 41 16.64 8.56 21.38
C ASP A 41 16.67 9.20 19.97
N VAL A 42 15.81 8.73 19.07
CA VAL A 42 15.68 9.31 17.71
C VAL A 42 15.11 10.73 17.79
N ALA A 43 14.05 10.93 18.58
CA ALA A 43 13.44 12.26 18.76
C ALA A 43 14.43 13.28 19.32
N LYS A 44 15.24 12.89 20.31
CA LYS A 44 16.34 13.73 20.84
C LYS A 44 17.40 14.02 19.78
N LYS A 45 17.84 13.00 19.03
CA LYS A 45 18.86 13.15 17.99
C LYS A 45 18.44 14.11 16.88
N TRP A 46 17.15 14.13 16.54
CA TRP A 46 16.59 15.01 15.51
C TRP A 46 16.08 16.35 16.06
N ASN A 47 16.17 16.59 17.37
CA ASN A 47 15.60 17.76 18.03
C ASN A 47 14.10 17.97 17.70
N MET A 48 13.32 16.88 17.77
CA MET A 48 11.90 16.87 17.45
C MET A 48 11.08 16.26 18.61
N SER A 49 9.77 16.51 18.60
CA SER A 49 8.84 15.80 19.47
C SER A 49 8.77 14.31 19.12
N ARG A 50 8.27 13.49 20.04
CA ARG A 50 7.99 12.07 19.78
C ARG A 50 6.75 11.93 18.89
N ALA A 51 6.91 12.28 17.61
CA ALA A 51 5.87 12.25 16.60
C ALA A 51 5.27 10.85 16.44
N LEU A 52 4.00 10.81 16.03
CA LEU A 52 3.34 9.57 15.64
C LEU A 52 4.01 8.99 14.40
N VAL A 53 4.13 7.67 14.35
CA VAL A 53 4.60 6.93 13.18
C VAL A 53 3.39 6.18 12.64
N VAL A 54 3.16 6.29 11.33
CA VAL A 54 2.10 5.55 10.62
C VAL A 54 2.70 4.37 9.85
N GLY A 55 1.87 3.42 9.44
CA GLY A 55 2.29 2.26 8.64
C GLY A 55 3.03 2.66 7.36
N GLY A 56 2.62 3.78 6.77
CA GLY A 56 3.22 4.33 5.55
C GLY A 56 2.79 3.56 4.31
N ASP A 57 3.38 3.94 3.18
CA ASP A 57 3.03 3.41 1.87
C ASP A 57 4.29 3.18 1.02
N GLY A 58 4.16 2.34 0.00
CA GLY A 58 5.15 2.23 -1.07
C GLY A 58 5.23 3.51 -1.89
N GLU A 59 6.27 3.66 -2.71
CA GLU A 59 6.50 4.90 -3.47
C GLU A 59 5.35 5.26 -4.43
N ASN A 60 4.73 4.26 -5.06
CA ASN A 60 3.66 4.48 -6.04
C ASN A 60 2.36 4.87 -5.35
N GLU A 61 2.02 4.18 -4.27
CA GLU A 61 0.85 4.45 -3.44
C GLU A 61 0.97 5.83 -2.76
N ALA A 62 2.12 6.13 -2.16
CA ALA A 62 2.40 7.43 -1.55
C ALA A 62 2.37 8.56 -2.59
N GLY A 63 2.92 8.34 -3.78
CA GLY A 63 2.87 9.30 -4.89
C GLY A 63 1.44 9.57 -5.36
N ALA A 64 0.63 8.52 -5.51
CA ALA A 64 -0.77 8.64 -5.88
C ALA A 64 -1.59 9.40 -4.81
N VAL A 65 -1.42 9.05 -3.53
CA VAL A 65 -2.08 9.75 -2.41
C VAL A 65 -1.64 11.23 -2.37
N GLY A 66 -0.34 11.50 -2.53
CA GLY A 66 0.20 12.87 -2.58
C GLY A 66 -0.35 13.70 -3.74
N ALA A 67 -0.70 13.06 -4.86
CA ALA A 67 -1.38 13.68 -5.99
C ALA A 67 -2.93 13.74 -5.84
N GLY A 68 -3.48 13.29 -4.72
CA GLY A 68 -4.91 13.35 -4.42
C GLY A 68 -5.75 12.19 -4.97
N LEU A 69 -5.12 11.08 -5.36
CA LEU A 69 -5.78 9.87 -5.83
C LEU A 69 -6.14 8.98 -4.65
N VAL A 70 -7.38 9.10 -4.16
CA VAL A 70 -7.89 8.35 -3.00
C VAL A 70 -9.27 7.75 -3.22
N LYS A 71 -9.89 8.02 -4.37
CA LYS A 71 -11.20 7.52 -4.78
C LYS A 71 -11.04 6.55 -5.93
N PRO A 72 -11.88 5.50 -6.00
CA PRO A 72 -11.89 4.57 -7.13
C PRO A 72 -11.92 5.30 -8.47
N VAL A 73 -11.35 4.67 -9.49
CA VAL A 73 -11.23 5.15 -10.88
C VAL A 73 -10.36 6.38 -11.10
N GLN A 74 -9.85 7.02 -10.05
CA GLN A 74 -8.80 8.01 -10.22
C GLN A 74 -7.50 7.33 -10.66
N ALA A 75 -6.82 7.93 -11.64
CA ALA A 75 -5.64 7.37 -12.25
C ALA A 75 -4.53 8.41 -12.43
N MET A 76 -3.29 7.94 -12.35
CA MET A 76 -2.08 8.72 -12.59
C MET A 76 -1.26 8.01 -13.67
N LEU A 77 -0.76 8.78 -14.62
CA LEU A 77 0.23 8.35 -15.59
C LEU A 77 1.52 9.14 -15.35
N SER A 78 2.52 8.48 -14.81
CA SER A 78 3.86 9.04 -14.66
C SER A 78 4.72 8.65 -15.86
N LEU A 79 5.25 9.64 -16.57
CA LEU A 79 6.09 9.46 -17.76
C LEU A 79 7.53 9.85 -17.44
N GLY A 80 8.14 9.11 -16.50
CA GLY A 80 9.58 9.20 -16.23
C GLY A 80 10.39 8.36 -17.24
N THR A 81 11.64 8.05 -16.89
CA THR A 81 12.45 7.09 -17.67
C THR A 81 11.75 5.73 -17.80
N SER A 82 10.96 5.37 -16.81
CA SER A 82 9.98 4.29 -16.88
C SER A 82 8.57 4.86 -16.71
N GLY A 83 7.62 4.34 -17.48
CA GLY A 83 6.22 4.71 -17.37
C GLY A 83 5.53 3.94 -16.24
N VAL A 84 4.73 4.64 -15.43
CA VAL A 84 3.86 4.02 -14.41
C VAL A 84 2.43 4.46 -14.65
N TYR A 85 1.53 3.50 -14.74
CA TYR A 85 0.10 3.73 -14.74
C TYR A 85 -0.51 3.17 -13.45
N PHE A 86 -1.00 4.07 -12.60
CA PHE A 86 -1.57 3.75 -11.31
C PHE A 86 -3.06 4.06 -11.32
N VAL A 87 -3.90 3.14 -10.84
CA VAL A 87 -5.34 3.37 -10.72
C VAL A 87 -5.83 2.91 -9.35
N VAL A 88 -6.64 3.75 -8.71
CA VAL A 88 -7.27 3.40 -7.44
C VAL A 88 -8.45 2.47 -7.70
N SER A 89 -8.46 1.32 -7.02
CA SER A 89 -9.55 0.34 -7.08
C SER A 89 -10.32 0.28 -5.75
N THR A 90 -11.54 -0.29 -5.78
CA THR A 90 -12.33 -0.60 -4.58
C THR A 90 -11.92 -1.90 -3.90
N GLY A 91 -11.09 -2.71 -4.55
CA GLY A 91 -10.67 -4.03 -4.08
C GLY A 91 -9.53 -4.61 -4.90
N PHE A 92 -9.03 -5.77 -4.49
CA PHE A 92 -7.92 -6.43 -5.17
C PHE A 92 -8.36 -7.02 -6.52
N SER A 93 -7.73 -6.57 -7.61
CA SER A 93 -7.85 -7.17 -8.94
C SER A 93 -6.45 -7.46 -9.49
N PRO A 94 -6.02 -8.72 -9.53
CA PRO A 94 -4.68 -9.07 -10.01
C PRO A 94 -4.51 -8.88 -11.52
N SER A 95 -5.62 -8.76 -12.28
CA SER A 95 -5.60 -8.49 -13.71
C SER A 95 -5.87 -7.01 -13.96
N VAL A 96 -4.85 -6.31 -14.45
CA VAL A 96 -4.94 -4.90 -14.86
C VAL A 96 -5.91 -4.75 -16.04
N ILE A 97 -5.87 -5.66 -17.01
CA ILE A 97 -6.74 -5.62 -18.19
C ILE A 97 -8.20 -5.84 -17.80
N SER A 98 -8.49 -6.81 -16.93
CA SER A 98 -9.85 -7.06 -16.47
C SER A 98 -10.42 -5.86 -15.70
N PHE A 99 -9.59 -5.14 -14.96
CA PHE A 99 -10.01 -3.97 -14.22
C PHE A 99 -10.31 -2.77 -15.13
N LEU A 100 -9.46 -2.51 -16.14
CA LEU A 100 -9.70 -1.43 -17.10
C LEU A 100 -10.89 -1.68 -18.03
N LEU A 101 -11.19 -2.95 -18.31
CA LEU A 101 -12.33 -3.35 -19.15
C LEU A 101 -13.63 -3.51 -18.36
N SER A 102 -13.59 -3.58 -17.02
CA SER A 102 -14.82 -3.53 -16.22
C SER A 102 -15.41 -2.12 -16.32
N SER A 103 -16.59 -2.02 -16.93
CA SER A 103 -17.24 -0.74 -17.25
C SER A 103 -17.33 0.16 -16.01
N PRO A 104 -17.14 1.50 -16.16
CA PRO A 104 -17.47 2.40 -15.06
C PRO A 104 -18.97 2.21 -14.71
N PRO A 105 -19.35 2.27 -13.42
CA PRO A 105 -20.76 2.25 -13.06
C PRO A 105 -21.45 3.37 -13.84
N SER A 106 -22.60 3.03 -14.44
CA SER A 106 -23.43 4.00 -15.15
C SER A 106 -23.58 5.26 -14.29
N PRO A 107 -23.48 6.47 -14.85
CA PRO A 107 -23.93 7.64 -14.09
C PRO A 107 -25.39 7.37 -13.69
N LEU A 108 -25.63 7.19 -12.38
CA LEU A 108 -26.98 7.15 -11.82
C LEU A 108 -27.70 8.47 -12.21
N PRO A 109 -29.03 8.44 -12.38
CA PRO A 109 -29.80 9.43 -13.12
C PRO A 109 -29.63 10.88 -12.65
#